data_AF-A0A2L0B6W5-F1
#
_entry.id   AF-A0A2L0B6W5-F1
#
_cell.length_a   1.000
_cell.length_b   1.000
_cell.length_c   1.000
_cell.angle_alpha   90.00
_cell.angle_beta   90.00
_cell.angle_gamma   90.00
#
_symmetry.space_group_name_H-M   'P 1'
#
loop_
_entity.id
_entity.type
_entity.pdbx_description
1 polymer ?
#
loop_
_entity_poly.entity_id
_entity_poly.type
_entity_poly.pdbx_seq_one_letter_code
_entity_poly.pdbx_strand_id
1 'polypeptide(L)'
;VEGGLKFEFSEFKDCFSQTNERNEENDDIEDVYESDGEETRTILQGCFKTMVDTLSKQAPETIAQVQLLVRELRRITLLWDELWLGTLLQHHGEITKRQHQLEVEIEKVNENTNLNKEQKISLITEKYRIITKPIIFILEQLESVTSAEPETSHERQFQEQYAEIIRNVMEKLKNPEHPEKSAECWQPLRVLQNKFQQKAHKRTAYTLKMQEISPVLANLKDTVIAMPGSSTKHTVTVSHVSNHVSILPTKTKPKKLIFYGSDGKTYTYLFKGLEDLHLDERIMQFLTIANSMMAQTNNLYRARHYSVIPLGPRSGLISWVDGTTPIFALYKRWQQREAVKAAAKCNSGNGGNVTVLRPSELFYNKLNPLLQEHWVKNMDNRKEWPLPVLKQVLSELMQETPKNLLANELWCHSINAGEWWQIVRNYSYSVAVMSIIGYIIGLGDRHLNNMLVDLNTGEV
;
A
#
# COMPACT_ATOMS: atom_id res chain seq x y z
N VAL A 1 32.05 23.41 -0.47
CA VAL A 1 30.74 24.08 -0.29
C VAL A 1 29.71 22.98 -0.21
N GLU A 2 29.64 22.32 0.94
CA GLU A 2 28.81 22.68 2.12
C GLU A 2 27.34 22.28 1.93
N GLY A 3 26.81 21.59 2.93
CA GLY A 3 25.38 21.60 3.24
C GLY A 3 24.52 20.54 2.54
N GLY A 4 24.71 19.27 2.89
CA GLY A 4 23.75 18.22 2.55
C GLY A 4 23.69 17.21 3.68
N LEU A 5 23.00 17.55 4.77
CA LEU A 5 22.58 16.56 5.76
C LEU A 5 21.76 15.50 4.99
N LYS A 6 22.38 14.33 4.84
CA LYS A 6 21.77 13.15 4.23
C LYS A 6 20.58 12.74 5.11
N PHE A 7 19.38 13.14 4.70
CA PHE A 7 18.15 12.61 5.26
C PHE A 7 17.98 11.15 4.80
N GLU A 8 18.38 10.20 5.65
CA GLU A 8 17.95 8.82 5.50
C GLU A 8 16.54 8.68 6.08
N PHE A 9 15.62 8.09 5.31
CA PHE A 9 14.30 7.63 5.78
C PHE A 9 14.36 6.64 6.97
N SER A 10 15.56 6.32 7.45
CA SER A 10 15.81 5.51 8.65
C SER A 10 15.45 6.23 9.95
N GLU A 11 15.30 7.55 10.01
CA GLU A 11 14.78 8.18 11.24
C GLU A 11 13.27 8.00 11.41
N PHE A 12 12.58 7.64 10.33
CA PHE A 12 11.21 7.11 10.37
C PHE A 12 11.17 5.58 10.52
N LYS A 13 12.30 4.90 10.77
CA LYS A 13 12.38 3.43 10.89
C LYS A 13 11.51 2.91 12.03
N ASP A 14 11.43 3.67 13.13
CA ASP A 14 10.62 3.28 14.30
C ASP A 14 9.19 3.82 14.26
N CYS A 15 8.96 4.91 13.51
CA CYS A 15 7.63 5.49 13.43
C CYS A 15 6.64 4.70 12.59
N PHE A 16 7.06 3.81 11.66
CA PHE A 16 6.17 3.02 10.80
C PHE A 16 6.21 1.48 11.05
N SER A 17 6.91 1.00 12.08
CA SER A 17 7.17 -0.44 12.29
C SER A 17 6.13 -1.17 13.15
N GLN A 18 5.24 -0.47 13.86
CA GLN A 18 4.33 -1.10 14.83
C GLN A 18 2.90 -1.27 14.29
N THR A 19 2.71 -2.18 13.33
CA THR A 19 1.40 -2.84 13.11
C THR A 19 1.59 -4.30 12.76
N ASN A 20 2.37 -5.03 13.56
CA ASN A 20 2.24 -6.48 13.65
C ASN A 20 2.13 -6.83 15.13
N GLU A 21 1.03 -7.50 15.49
CA GLU A 21 0.79 -8.09 16.80
C GLU A 21 2.01 -8.91 17.22
N ARG A 22 2.83 -8.39 18.14
CA ARG A 22 3.84 -9.18 18.85
C ARG A 22 3.23 -9.62 20.17
N ASN A 23 3.00 -10.92 20.27
CA ASN A 23 2.81 -11.61 21.52
C ASN A 23 3.96 -11.27 22.47
N GLU A 24 3.63 -10.86 23.68
CA GLU A 24 4.53 -10.69 24.81
C GLU A 24 5.16 -12.05 25.12
N GLU A 25 6.47 -12.25 24.84
CA GLU A 25 7.30 -13.28 25.53
C GLU A 25 8.81 -13.33 25.15
N ASN A 26 9.41 -12.40 24.41
CA ASN A 26 10.83 -12.52 23.99
C ASN A 26 11.68 -11.24 24.08
N ASP A 27 11.63 -10.51 25.20
CA ASP A 27 12.36 -9.23 25.36
C ASP A 27 13.81 -9.32 25.91
N ASP A 28 14.37 -10.51 26.16
CA ASP A 28 15.69 -10.62 26.84
C ASP A 28 16.89 -11.01 25.94
N ILE A 29 16.77 -10.99 24.60
CA ILE A 29 17.87 -11.44 23.69
C ILE A 29 18.32 -10.38 22.66
N GLU A 30 17.64 -9.25 22.50
CA GLU A 30 17.97 -8.27 21.44
C GLU A 30 19.18 -7.35 21.74
N ASP A 31 19.63 -7.21 23.00
CA ASP A 31 20.63 -6.19 23.37
C ASP A 31 22.12 -6.55 23.10
N VAL A 32 22.43 -7.75 22.59
CA VAL A 32 23.83 -8.18 22.37
C VAL A 32 24.28 -8.07 20.90
N TYR A 33 23.36 -7.81 19.95
CA TYR A 33 23.66 -7.85 18.50
C TYR A 33 23.77 -6.49 17.80
N GLU A 34 23.51 -5.36 18.46
CA GLU A 34 23.54 -4.06 17.78
C GLU A 34 24.96 -3.55 17.46
N SER A 35 25.98 -3.94 18.25
CA SER A 35 27.36 -3.45 18.04
C SER A 35 28.04 -4.04 16.79
N ASP A 36 27.72 -5.27 16.38
CA ASP A 36 28.30 -5.92 15.18
C ASP A 36 27.64 -5.43 13.87
N GLY A 37 26.44 -4.84 13.98
CA GLY A 37 25.65 -4.36 12.85
C GLY A 37 26.19 -3.08 12.22
N GLU A 38 26.73 -2.15 13.01
CA GLU A 38 27.24 -0.87 12.52
C GLU A 38 28.53 -1.02 11.71
N GLU A 39 29.44 -1.87 12.16
CA GLU A 39 30.70 -2.13 11.46
C GLU A 39 30.43 -2.83 10.11
N THR A 40 29.57 -3.85 10.11
CA THR A 40 29.12 -4.55 8.89
C THR A 40 28.43 -3.59 7.91
N ARG A 41 27.58 -2.68 8.41
CA ARG A 41 26.89 -1.67 7.59
C ARG A 41 27.88 -0.68 6.98
N THR A 42 28.90 -0.28 7.72
CA THR A 42 29.96 0.63 7.26
C THR A 42 30.80 -0.02 6.18
N ILE A 43 31.16 -1.30 6.34
CA ILE A 43 31.88 -2.08 5.32
C ILE A 43 31.06 -2.18 4.03
N LEU A 44 29.79 -2.56 4.12
CA LEU A 44 28.90 -2.65 2.95
C LEU A 44 28.74 -1.30 2.24
N GLN A 45 28.58 -0.20 2.99
CA GLN A 45 28.54 1.14 2.41
C GLN A 45 29.84 1.49 1.66
N GLY A 46 31.00 1.13 2.20
CA GLY A 46 32.30 1.29 1.53
C GLY A 46 32.39 0.50 0.22
N CYS A 47 31.93 -0.76 0.23
CA CYS A 47 31.86 -1.60 -0.97
C CYS A 47 30.94 -1.02 -2.04
N PHE A 48 29.71 -0.60 -1.67
CA PHE A 48 28.76 0.00 -2.59
C PHE A 48 29.31 1.29 -3.20
N LYS A 49 29.93 2.15 -2.39
CA LYS A 49 30.56 3.38 -2.88
C LYS A 49 31.65 3.07 -3.92
N THR A 50 32.52 2.10 -3.63
CA THR A 50 33.59 1.69 -4.56
C THR A 50 33.04 1.13 -5.87
N MET A 51 31.95 0.35 -5.82
CA MET A 51 31.27 -0.15 -7.03
C MET A 51 30.68 0.99 -7.85
N VAL A 52 29.98 1.93 -7.20
CA VAL A 52 29.42 3.11 -7.89
C VAL A 52 30.53 3.96 -8.50
N ASP A 53 31.65 4.17 -7.80
CA ASP A 53 32.79 4.93 -8.32
C ASP A 53 33.41 4.24 -9.54
N THR A 54 33.48 2.90 -9.54
CA THR A 54 34.00 2.12 -10.66
C THR A 54 33.06 2.18 -11.87
N LEU A 55 31.75 2.00 -11.65
CA LEU A 55 30.74 2.09 -12.70
C LEU A 55 30.64 3.52 -13.26
N SER A 56 30.78 4.54 -12.42
CA SER A 56 30.77 5.95 -12.83
C SER A 56 31.95 6.29 -13.74
N LYS A 57 33.09 5.62 -13.57
CA LYS A 57 34.24 5.77 -14.49
C LYS A 57 33.99 5.12 -15.85
N GLN A 58 33.21 4.04 -15.90
CA GLN A 58 32.92 3.30 -17.13
C GLN A 58 31.76 3.93 -17.93
N ALA A 59 30.70 4.34 -17.24
CA ALA A 59 29.48 4.88 -17.83
C ALA A 59 28.95 6.07 -17.00
N PRO A 60 29.65 7.22 -17.01
CA PRO A 60 29.31 8.36 -16.15
C PRO A 60 27.90 8.89 -16.41
N GLU A 61 27.50 8.96 -17.68
CA GLU A 61 26.18 9.45 -18.08
C GLU A 61 25.06 8.52 -17.57
N THR A 62 25.19 7.21 -17.77
CA THR A 62 24.18 6.24 -17.31
C THR A 62 24.02 6.28 -15.79
N ILE A 63 25.12 6.35 -15.04
CA ILE A 63 25.06 6.38 -13.57
C ILE A 63 24.42 7.69 -13.09
N ALA A 64 24.77 8.84 -13.67
CA ALA A 64 24.16 10.11 -13.32
C ALA A 64 22.64 10.11 -13.59
N GLN A 65 22.22 9.60 -14.76
CA GLN A 65 20.80 9.50 -15.13
C GLN A 65 20.04 8.52 -14.22
N VAL A 66 20.62 7.37 -13.86
CA VAL A 66 20.00 6.42 -12.93
C VAL A 66 19.90 6.99 -11.52
N GLN A 67 20.93 7.68 -11.02
CA GLN A 67 20.89 8.33 -9.72
C GLN A 67 19.79 9.40 -9.67
N LEU A 68 19.65 10.18 -10.74
CA LEU A 68 18.58 11.16 -10.88
C LEU A 68 17.20 10.48 -10.89
N LEU A 69 17.02 9.45 -11.71
CA LEU A 69 15.77 8.68 -11.77
C LEU A 69 15.39 8.12 -10.39
N VAL A 70 16.31 7.46 -9.69
CA VAL A 70 16.04 6.87 -8.36
C VAL A 70 15.74 7.96 -7.33
N ARG A 71 16.44 9.08 -7.36
CA ARG A 71 16.18 10.22 -6.46
C ARG A 71 14.77 10.76 -6.64
N GLU A 72 14.36 10.99 -7.89
CA GLU A 72 13.03 11.52 -8.20
C GLU A 72 11.92 10.49 -7.94
N LEU A 73 12.15 9.20 -8.24
CA LEU A 73 11.24 8.13 -7.85
C LEU A 73 11.04 8.10 -6.33
N ARG A 74 12.11 8.22 -5.55
CA ARG A 74 12.03 8.30 -4.09
C ARG A 74 11.20 9.52 -3.64
N ARG A 75 11.39 10.69 -4.27
CA ARG A 75 10.59 11.90 -3.97
C ARG A 75 9.09 11.69 -4.21
N ILE A 76 8.70 11.10 -5.34
CA ILE A 76 7.28 10.90 -5.66
C ILE A 76 6.64 9.71 -4.91
N THR A 77 7.41 8.94 -4.14
CA THR A 77 6.91 7.78 -3.38
C THR A 77 5.79 8.22 -2.45
N LEU A 78 6.08 9.24 -1.65
CA LEU A 78 5.20 9.75 -0.61
C LEU A 78 5.23 11.28 -0.69
N LEU A 79 4.14 11.86 -1.19
CA LEU A 79 4.01 13.31 -1.28
C LEU A 79 3.82 13.90 0.12
N TRP A 80 4.12 15.18 0.32
CA TRP A 80 4.06 15.81 1.64
C TRP A 80 2.68 15.71 2.31
N ASP A 81 1.59 15.88 1.56
CA ASP A 81 0.24 15.70 2.09
C ASP A 81 -0.10 14.24 2.41
N GLU A 82 0.42 13.29 1.65
CA GLU A 82 0.31 11.85 1.95
C GLU A 82 1.12 11.48 3.20
N LEU A 83 2.31 12.07 3.39
CA LEU A 83 3.15 11.90 4.56
C LEU A 83 2.44 12.40 5.83
N TRP A 84 1.88 13.61 5.79
CA TRP A 84 1.11 14.16 6.90
C TRP A 84 -0.12 13.31 7.22
N LEU A 85 -0.91 12.93 6.21
CA LEU A 85 -2.10 12.11 6.42
C LEU A 85 -1.74 10.72 6.96
N GLY A 86 -0.72 10.06 6.38
CA GLY A 86 -0.28 8.74 6.79
C GLY A 86 0.19 8.72 8.23
N THR A 87 1.02 9.69 8.62
CA THR A 87 1.55 9.79 9.99
C THR A 87 0.45 10.10 11.01
N LEU A 88 -0.48 11.01 10.69
CA LEU A 88 -1.62 11.33 11.56
C LEU A 88 -2.58 10.14 11.73
N LEU A 89 -2.80 9.35 10.67
CA LEU A 89 -3.63 8.14 10.75
C LEU A 89 -2.96 7.05 11.58
N GLN A 90 -1.65 6.87 11.42
CA GLN A 90 -0.92 5.87 12.16
C GLN A 90 -0.90 6.15 13.66
N HIS A 91 -0.60 7.40 14.05
CA HIS A 91 -0.58 7.79 15.46
C HIS A 91 -1.98 8.12 16.01
N HIS A 92 -3.06 7.92 15.25
CA HIS A 92 -4.42 8.28 15.68
C HIS A 92 -4.85 7.56 16.97
N GLY A 93 -4.56 6.26 17.08
CA GLY A 93 -4.89 5.48 18.28
C GLY A 93 -4.15 5.98 19.51
N GLU A 94 -2.88 6.33 19.33
CA GLU A 94 -2.02 6.84 20.39
C GLU A 94 -2.39 8.28 20.81
N ILE A 95 -2.75 9.14 19.85
CA ILE A 95 -3.29 10.47 20.11
C ILE A 95 -4.58 10.36 20.94
N THR A 96 -5.48 9.45 20.58
CA THR A 96 -6.74 9.22 21.29
C THR A 96 -6.50 8.71 22.71
N LYS A 97 -5.56 7.78 22.89
CA LYS A 97 -5.17 7.27 24.20
C LYS A 97 -4.61 8.38 25.10
N ARG A 98 -3.74 9.24 24.56
CA ARG A 98 -3.18 10.40 25.27
C ARG A 98 -4.22 11.45 25.61
N GLN A 99 -5.18 11.70 24.71
CA GLN A 99 -6.30 12.60 24.98
C GLN A 99 -7.12 12.10 26.18
N HIS A 100 -7.46 10.81 26.21
CA HIS A 100 -8.20 10.21 27.33
C HIS A 100 -7.39 10.21 28.63
N GLN A 101 -6.09 9.92 28.56
CA GLN A 101 -5.20 10.00 29.72
C GLN A 101 -5.16 11.42 30.31
N LEU A 102 -5.13 12.44 29.46
CA LEU A 102 -5.16 13.84 29.89
C LEU A 102 -6.50 14.18 30.58
N GLU A 103 -7.64 13.72 30.04
CA GLU A 103 -8.96 13.93 30.65
C GLU A 103 -9.02 13.34 32.07
N VAL A 104 -8.57 12.10 32.25
CA VAL A 104 -8.50 11.43 33.55
C VAL A 104 -7.58 12.16 34.54
N GLU A 105 -6.42 12.63 34.10
CA GLU A 105 -5.51 13.38 34.98
C GLU A 105 -6.07 14.76 35.36
N ILE A 106 -6.80 15.44 34.46
CA ILE A 106 -7.50 16.69 34.75
C ILE A 106 -8.58 16.46 35.82
N GLU A 107 -9.36 15.39 35.71
CA GLU A 107 -10.38 15.03 36.71
C GLU A 107 -9.76 14.80 38.09
N LYS A 108 -8.69 14.01 38.18
CA LYS A 108 -7.97 13.78 39.45
C LYS A 108 -7.43 15.06 40.10
N VAL A 109 -6.86 15.98 39.30
CA VAL A 109 -6.35 17.25 39.81
C VAL A 109 -7.49 18.14 40.29
N ASN A 110 -8.64 18.10 39.61
CA ASN A 110 -9.83 18.85 39.99
C ASN A 110 -10.49 18.32 41.27
N GLU A 111 -10.55 17.00 41.47
CA GLU A 111 -11.10 16.35 42.67
C GLU A 111 -10.28 16.62 43.94
N ASN A 112 -8.98 16.93 43.81
CA ASN A 112 -8.12 17.18 44.96
C ASN A 112 -8.52 18.48 45.68
N THR A 113 -8.98 18.38 46.93
CA THR A 113 -9.42 19.50 47.75
C THR A 113 -8.28 20.31 48.36
N ASN A 114 -7.06 19.75 48.39
CA ASN A 114 -5.89 20.37 49.03
C ASN A 114 -5.14 21.38 48.14
N LEU A 115 -5.58 21.56 46.90
CA LEU A 115 -4.92 22.43 45.90
C LEU A 115 -5.73 23.69 45.62
N ASN A 116 -5.05 24.83 45.62
CA ASN A 116 -5.64 26.10 45.20
C ASN A 116 -5.84 26.14 43.67
N LYS A 117 -6.73 27.01 43.18
CA LYS A 117 -7.04 27.13 41.73
C LYS A 117 -5.79 27.35 40.87
N GLU A 118 -4.87 28.22 41.31
CA GLU A 118 -3.62 28.48 40.60
C GLU A 118 -2.69 27.27 40.55
N GLN A 119 -2.61 26.51 41.65
CA GLN A 119 -1.82 25.27 41.71
C GLN A 119 -2.40 24.18 40.81
N LYS A 120 -3.73 24.06 40.74
CA LYS A 120 -4.43 23.14 39.82
C LYS A 120 -4.10 23.46 38.36
N ILE A 121 -4.19 24.73 37.97
CA ILE A 121 -3.87 25.17 36.59
C ILE A 121 -2.41 24.87 36.24
N SER A 122 -1.47 25.17 37.14
CA SER A 122 -0.04 24.88 36.93
C SER A 122 0.23 23.38 36.79
N LEU A 123 -0.38 22.55 37.63
CA LEU A 123 -0.26 21.08 37.56
C LEU A 123 -0.84 20.52 36.26
N ILE A 124 -2.03 20.99 35.86
CA ILE A 124 -2.66 20.58 34.60
C ILE A 124 -1.77 20.96 33.40
N THR A 125 -1.19 22.16 33.42
CA THR A 125 -0.30 22.62 32.35
C THR A 125 0.95 21.74 32.22
N GLU A 126 1.58 21.39 33.33
CA GLU A 126 2.77 20.52 33.31
C GLU A 126 2.41 19.09 32.86
N LYS A 127 1.27 18.56 33.34
CA LYS A 127 0.75 17.26 32.91
C LYS A 127 0.43 17.24 31.41
N TYR A 128 -0.21 18.29 30.91
CA TYR A 128 -0.48 18.49 29.49
C TYR A 128 0.81 18.44 28.66
N ARG A 129 1.83 19.19 29.10
CA ARG A 129 3.13 19.25 28.42
C ARG A 129 3.79 17.88 28.34
N ILE A 130 3.80 17.13 29.44
CA ILE A 130 4.40 15.79 29.49
C ILE A 130 3.67 14.82 28.55
N ILE A 131 2.34 14.80 28.60
CA ILE A 131 1.52 13.88 27.80
C ILE A 131 1.62 14.22 26.30
N THR A 132 1.65 15.51 25.94
CA THR A 132 1.60 15.96 24.54
C THR A 132 2.97 15.99 23.87
N LYS A 133 4.08 16.08 24.64
CA LYS A 133 5.46 16.18 24.12
C LYS A 133 5.82 15.14 23.05
N PRO A 134 5.50 13.83 23.20
CA PRO A 134 5.80 12.85 22.15
C PRO A 134 5.08 13.13 20.83
N ILE A 135 3.84 13.61 20.88
CA ILE A 135 3.07 13.95 19.69
C ILE A 135 3.64 15.21 19.04
N ILE A 136 3.97 16.23 19.83
CA ILE A 136 4.61 17.46 19.32
C ILE A 136 5.92 17.12 18.62
N PHE A 137 6.75 16.26 19.22
CA PHE A 137 8.00 15.82 18.61
C PHE A 137 7.79 15.21 17.23
N ILE A 138 6.80 14.33 17.06
CA ILE A 138 6.47 13.73 15.75
C ILE A 138 6.06 14.82 14.75
N LEU A 139 5.20 15.76 15.17
CA LEU A 139 4.72 16.83 14.29
C LEU A 139 5.83 17.82 13.92
N GLU A 140 6.78 18.10 14.83
CA GLU A 140 7.97 18.91 14.56
C GLU A 140 8.88 18.25 13.52
N GLN A 141 9.03 16.91 13.58
CA GLN A 141 9.78 16.17 12.56
C GLN A 141 9.07 16.21 11.19
N LEU A 142 7.74 16.18 11.15
CA LEU A 142 7.01 16.35 9.89
C LEU A 142 7.14 17.77 9.35
N GLU A 143 7.07 18.78 10.23
CA GLU A 143 7.25 20.17 9.87
C GLU A 143 8.67 20.43 9.35
N SER A 144 9.71 19.86 9.97
CA SER A 144 11.10 20.02 9.51
C SER A 144 11.31 19.49 8.09
N VAL A 145 10.69 18.35 7.75
CA VAL A 145 10.76 17.77 6.40
C VAL A 145 9.96 18.60 5.40
N THR A 146 8.78 19.09 5.77
CA THR A 146 7.86 19.77 4.84
C THR A 146 8.06 21.29 4.76
N SER A 147 8.94 21.85 5.58
CA SER A 147 9.42 23.24 5.52
C SER A 147 10.70 23.42 4.69
N ALA A 148 11.27 22.32 4.18
CA ALA A 148 12.40 22.37 3.25
C ALA A 148 12.05 23.17 1.97
N GLU A 149 13.07 23.67 1.26
CA GLU A 149 12.86 24.43 0.04
C GLU A 149 12.08 23.60 -1.00
N PRO A 150 10.95 24.10 -1.53
CA PRO A 150 10.13 23.34 -2.46
C PRO A 150 10.82 23.26 -3.83
N GLU A 151 11.08 22.04 -4.31
CA GLU A 151 11.68 21.78 -5.62
C GLU A 151 10.61 21.58 -6.71
N THR A 152 9.38 21.25 -6.31
CA THR A 152 8.27 20.94 -7.22
C THR A 152 7.10 21.90 -7.05
N SER A 153 6.30 22.03 -8.11
CA SER A 153 5.04 22.81 -8.06
C SER A 153 4.12 22.31 -6.95
N HIS A 154 4.03 20.99 -6.76
CA HIS A 154 3.18 20.39 -5.75
C HIS A 154 3.64 20.69 -4.32
N GLU A 155 4.95 20.63 -4.06
CA GLU A 155 5.56 21.01 -2.78
C GLU A 155 5.31 22.49 -2.45
N ARG A 156 5.48 23.38 -3.45
CA ARG A 156 5.20 24.80 -3.29
C ARG A 156 3.73 25.08 -2.94
N GLN A 157 2.81 24.46 -3.67
CA GLN A 157 1.37 24.58 -3.40
C GLN A 157 1.01 24.04 -2.00
N PHE A 158 1.66 22.97 -1.56
CA PHE A 158 1.48 22.45 -0.21
C PHE A 158 1.87 23.50 0.84
N GLN A 159 3.04 24.12 0.70
CA GLN A 159 3.48 25.15 1.65
C GLN A 159 2.57 26.37 1.65
N GLU A 160 2.22 26.87 0.46
CA GLU A 160 1.31 28.02 0.31
C GLU A 160 -0.05 27.76 0.98
N GLN A 161 -0.55 26.52 0.93
CA GLN A 161 -1.86 26.18 1.49
C GLN A 161 -1.82 25.80 2.98
N TYR A 162 -0.78 25.09 3.42
CA TYR A 162 -0.78 24.41 4.72
C TYR A 162 0.29 24.88 5.69
N ALA A 163 1.37 25.54 5.27
CA ALA A 163 2.49 25.87 6.18
C ALA A 163 2.06 26.78 7.34
N GLU A 164 1.27 27.82 7.05
CA GLU A 164 0.76 28.72 8.11
C GLU A 164 -0.24 28.01 9.04
N ILE A 165 -1.07 27.12 8.49
CA ILE A 165 -2.03 26.34 9.26
C ILE A 165 -1.28 25.38 10.21
N ILE A 166 -0.26 24.68 9.70
CA ILE A 166 0.57 23.76 10.49
C ILE A 166 1.25 24.53 11.62
N ARG A 167 1.88 25.68 11.32
CA ARG A 167 2.53 26.51 12.34
C ARG A 167 1.57 26.97 13.42
N ASN A 168 0.37 27.42 13.05
CA ASN A 168 -0.67 27.83 14.01
C ASN A 168 -1.14 26.65 14.88
N VAL A 169 -1.32 25.47 14.29
CA VAL A 169 -1.66 24.24 15.03
C VAL A 169 -0.53 23.86 16.00
N MET A 170 0.72 23.94 15.57
CA MET A 170 1.89 23.65 16.40
C MET A 170 2.02 24.62 17.57
N GLU A 171 1.82 25.91 17.34
CA GLU A 171 1.83 26.93 18.41
C GLU A 171 0.72 26.69 19.42
N LYS A 172 -0.51 26.39 18.97
CA LYS A 172 -1.65 26.09 19.85
C LYS A 172 -1.50 24.79 20.64
N LEU A 173 -0.83 23.79 20.08
CA LEU A 173 -0.51 22.55 20.78
C LEU A 173 0.64 22.72 21.79
N LYS A 174 1.59 23.61 21.53
CA LYS A 174 2.67 23.92 22.47
C LYS A 174 2.19 24.80 23.63
N ASN A 175 1.35 25.78 23.33
CA ASN A 175 0.87 26.79 24.26
C ASN A 175 -0.67 26.85 24.25
N PRO A 176 -1.37 25.91 24.92
CA PRO A 176 -2.82 25.93 25.02
C PRO A 176 -3.32 27.10 25.89
N GLU A 177 -4.32 27.84 25.41
CA GLU A 177 -4.96 28.94 26.18
C GLU A 177 -5.74 28.41 27.39
N HIS A 178 -6.37 27.24 27.25
CA HIS A 178 -7.16 26.59 28.31
C HIS A 178 -6.74 25.11 28.49
N PRO A 179 -5.65 24.83 29.24
CA PRO A 179 -5.16 23.47 29.48
C PRO A 179 -6.19 22.57 30.19
N GLU A 180 -7.10 23.17 30.95
CA GLU A 180 -8.20 22.50 31.66
C GLU A 180 -9.25 21.87 30.73
N LYS A 181 -9.29 22.28 29.45
CA LYS A 181 -10.22 21.76 28.46
C LYS A 181 -9.48 20.92 27.43
N SER A 182 -9.25 19.66 27.77
CA SER A 182 -8.58 18.68 26.89
C SER A 182 -9.13 18.71 25.46
N ALA A 183 -10.46 18.67 25.29
CA ALA A 183 -11.09 18.63 23.98
C ALA A 183 -10.74 19.85 23.09
N GLU A 184 -10.61 21.05 23.66
CA GLU A 184 -10.27 22.29 22.93
C GLU A 184 -8.81 22.28 22.47
N CYS A 185 -7.90 21.75 23.30
CA CYS A 185 -6.47 21.65 22.99
C CYS A 185 -6.19 20.77 21.76
N TRP A 186 -6.96 19.71 21.55
CA TRP A 186 -6.79 18.78 20.43
C TRP A 186 -7.61 19.15 19.18
N GLN A 187 -8.56 20.11 19.26
CA GLN A 187 -9.36 20.54 18.10
C GLN A 187 -8.51 21.01 16.92
N PRO A 188 -7.45 21.84 17.08
CA PRO A 188 -6.65 22.31 15.95
C PRO A 188 -6.04 21.16 15.15
N LEU A 189 -5.54 20.12 15.84
CA LEU A 189 -4.98 18.93 15.21
C LEU A 189 -6.06 18.14 14.45
N ARG A 190 -7.26 17.99 15.05
CA ARG A 190 -8.38 17.30 14.41
C ARG A 190 -8.87 18.02 13.16
N VAL A 191 -8.92 19.35 13.19
CA VAL A 191 -9.28 20.17 12.00
C VAL A 191 -8.23 19.99 10.90
N LEU A 192 -6.95 20.00 11.24
CA LEU A 192 -5.87 19.75 10.27
C LEU A 192 -5.98 18.34 9.65
N GLN A 193 -6.19 17.31 10.48
CA GLN A 193 -6.38 15.93 10.03
C GLN A 193 -7.58 15.82 9.07
N ASN A 194 -8.71 16.45 9.41
CA ASN A 194 -9.90 16.46 8.56
C ASN A 194 -9.63 17.15 7.21
N LYS A 195 -8.84 18.24 7.16
CA LYS A 195 -8.46 18.89 5.90
C LYS A 195 -7.65 17.95 4.99
N PHE A 196 -6.68 17.23 5.55
CA PHE A 196 -5.91 16.24 4.79
C PHE A 196 -6.77 15.06 4.32
N GLN A 197 -7.63 14.54 5.20
CA GLN A 197 -8.57 13.48 4.84
C GLN A 197 -9.52 13.92 3.72
N GLN A 198 -10.11 15.11 3.81
CA GLN A 198 -11.01 15.62 2.77
C GLN A 198 -10.32 15.75 1.42
N LYS A 199 -9.08 16.27 1.37
CA LYS A 199 -8.29 16.33 0.13
C LYS A 199 -8.06 14.94 -0.44
N ALA A 200 -7.68 14.00 0.41
CA ALA A 200 -7.35 12.63 0.05
C ALA A 200 -8.51 11.77 -0.48
N HIS A 201 -9.77 12.19 -0.26
CA HIS A 201 -10.97 11.53 -0.80
C HIS A 201 -11.54 12.23 -2.05
N LYS A 202 -11.01 13.40 -2.45
CA LYS A 202 -11.44 14.07 -3.68
C LYS A 202 -11.06 13.23 -4.89
N ARG A 203 -11.93 13.20 -5.92
CA ARG A 203 -11.66 12.48 -7.17
C ARG A 203 -10.37 12.96 -7.86
N THR A 204 -10.05 14.24 -7.74
CA THR A 204 -8.82 14.84 -8.27
C THR A 204 -7.56 14.29 -7.59
N ALA A 205 -7.65 13.72 -6.39
CA ALA A 205 -6.50 13.12 -5.72
C ALA A 205 -6.05 11.80 -6.35
N TYR A 206 -6.88 11.16 -7.20
CA TYR A 206 -6.51 9.91 -7.87
C TYR A 206 -5.76 10.11 -9.19
N THR A 207 -5.53 11.36 -9.59
CA THR A 207 -4.81 11.69 -10.82
C THR A 207 -3.84 12.82 -10.53
N LEU A 208 -2.57 12.55 -10.78
CA LEU A 208 -1.49 13.52 -10.64
C LEU A 208 -0.85 13.75 -12.00
N LYS A 209 -0.29 14.95 -12.20
CA LYS A 209 0.58 15.22 -13.35
C LYS A 209 2.03 15.08 -12.95
N MET A 210 2.82 14.35 -13.73
CA MET A 210 4.25 14.18 -13.47
C MET A 210 4.96 15.53 -13.39
N GLN A 211 4.61 16.48 -14.27
CA GLN A 211 5.17 17.83 -14.26
C GLN A 211 4.99 18.58 -12.93
N GLU A 212 3.92 18.29 -12.19
CA GLU A 212 3.60 18.94 -10.92
C GLU A 212 4.38 18.31 -9.75
N ILE A 213 4.63 16.99 -9.81
CA ILE A 213 5.26 16.20 -8.73
C ILE A 213 6.76 15.89 -8.94
N SER A 214 7.23 15.91 -10.18
CA SER A 214 8.64 15.82 -10.56
C SER A 214 8.83 16.37 -11.99
N PRO A 215 9.19 17.65 -12.14
CA PRO A 215 9.46 18.25 -13.45
C PRO A 215 10.69 17.61 -14.12
N VAL A 216 11.59 17.02 -13.34
CA VAL A 216 12.75 16.27 -13.83
C VAL A 216 12.28 15.03 -14.59
N LEU A 217 11.46 14.16 -13.96
CA LEU A 217 10.95 12.95 -14.61
C LEU A 217 10.07 13.26 -15.82
N ALA A 218 9.26 14.33 -15.75
CA ALA A 218 8.42 14.75 -16.86
C ALA A 218 9.21 15.20 -18.09
N ASN A 219 10.39 15.79 -17.88
CA ASN A 219 11.28 16.27 -18.94
C ASN A 219 12.34 15.24 -19.37
N LEU A 220 12.44 14.08 -18.71
CA LEU A 220 13.31 13.00 -19.16
C LEU A 220 12.90 12.53 -20.55
N LYS A 221 13.83 12.65 -21.50
CA LYS A 221 13.68 12.22 -22.88
C LYS A 221 14.93 11.51 -23.36
N ASP A 222 14.73 10.47 -24.16
CA ASP A 222 15.73 9.67 -24.86
C ASP A 222 16.94 9.31 -23.99
N THR A 223 16.65 8.66 -22.86
CA THR A 223 17.67 8.32 -21.86
C THR A 223 18.46 7.08 -22.26
N VAL A 224 19.65 6.91 -21.66
CA VAL A 224 20.46 5.69 -21.79
C VAL A 224 20.13 4.65 -20.71
N ILE A 225 19.10 4.91 -19.89
CA ILE A 225 18.70 4.05 -18.78
C ILE A 225 17.98 2.83 -19.34
N ALA A 226 18.46 1.62 -19.01
CA ALA A 226 17.77 0.38 -19.33
C ALA A 226 16.41 0.30 -18.60
N MET A 227 15.39 -0.21 -19.29
CA MET A 227 14.04 -0.34 -18.74
C MET A 227 14.04 -1.21 -17.46
N PRO A 228 13.50 -0.72 -16.33
CA PRO A 228 13.60 -1.42 -15.05
C PRO A 228 13.03 -2.85 -15.10
N GLY A 229 13.83 -3.83 -14.68
CA GLY A 229 13.38 -5.23 -14.63
C GLY A 229 13.21 -5.91 -16.01
N SER A 230 13.66 -5.29 -17.10
CA SER A 230 13.70 -5.93 -18.42
C SER A 230 14.94 -6.83 -18.54
N SER A 231 14.74 -8.14 -18.65
CA SER A 231 15.80 -9.14 -18.89
C SER A 231 15.86 -9.59 -20.37
N THR A 232 15.52 -8.68 -21.28
CA THR A 232 15.47 -8.99 -22.71
C THR A 232 16.88 -8.99 -23.33
N LYS A 233 17.09 -9.83 -24.36
CA LYS A 233 18.38 -9.92 -25.08
C LYS A 233 18.82 -8.61 -25.72
N HIS A 234 17.87 -7.70 -25.98
CA HIS A 234 18.12 -6.35 -26.48
C HIS A 234 17.77 -5.35 -25.38
N THR A 235 18.73 -4.52 -25.00
CA THR A 235 18.52 -3.48 -23.98
C THR A 235 17.57 -2.41 -24.51
N VAL A 236 16.32 -2.45 -24.06
CA VAL A 236 15.34 -1.38 -24.27
C VAL A 236 15.64 -0.26 -23.27
N THR A 237 15.80 0.97 -23.74
CA THR A 237 16.03 2.12 -22.87
C THR A 237 14.73 2.91 -22.64
N VAL A 238 14.71 3.73 -21.59
CA VAL A 238 13.58 4.62 -21.30
C VAL A 238 13.64 5.81 -22.26
N SER A 239 12.68 5.89 -23.18
CA SER A 239 12.49 7.08 -24.02
C SER A 239 11.92 8.22 -23.20
N HIS A 240 10.77 8.04 -22.53
CA HIS A 240 10.20 9.09 -21.67
C HIS A 240 9.21 8.51 -20.68
N VAL A 241 8.82 9.32 -19.69
CA VAL A 241 7.81 8.97 -18.69
C VAL A 241 6.50 9.69 -19.00
N SER A 242 5.37 9.00 -18.84
CA SER A 242 4.05 9.60 -19.02
C SER A 242 3.82 10.74 -18.03
N ASN A 243 3.26 11.85 -18.51
CA ASN A 243 2.85 12.95 -17.65
C ASN A 243 1.60 12.60 -16.80
N HIS A 244 0.91 11.50 -17.09
CA HIS A 244 -0.27 11.07 -16.33
C HIS A 244 0.11 9.99 -15.31
N VAL A 245 -0.12 10.27 -14.03
CA VAL A 245 0.06 9.32 -12.93
C VAL A 245 -1.29 9.03 -12.28
N SER A 246 -1.69 7.77 -12.25
CA SER A 246 -2.96 7.36 -11.61
C SER A 246 -2.68 6.77 -10.23
N ILE A 247 -3.45 7.14 -9.21
CA ILE A 247 -3.36 6.53 -7.88
C ILE A 247 -4.46 5.48 -7.74
N LEU A 248 -4.12 4.26 -7.32
CA LEU A 248 -5.12 3.21 -7.13
C LEU A 248 -5.90 3.41 -5.82
N PRO A 249 -7.22 3.16 -5.81
CA PRO A 249 -8.08 3.38 -4.64
C PRO A 249 -7.98 2.22 -3.63
N THR A 250 -6.78 1.98 -3.12
CA THR A 250 -6.49 0.99 -2.06
C THR A 250 -6.00 1.69 -0.79
N LYS A 251 -5.86 0.94 0.30
CA LYS A 251 -5.36 1.46 1.59
C LYS A 251 -3.97 2.12 1.45
N THR A 252 -3.08 1.53 0.66
CA THR A 252 -1.69 2.00 0.50
C THR A 252 -1.50 2.97 -0.67
N LYS A 253 -2.58 3.31 -1.40
CA LYS A 253 -2.60 4.33 -2.47
C LYS A 253 -1.37 4.27 -3.42
N PRO A 254 -1.06 3.11 -4.00
CA PRO A 254 0.10 2.97 -4.88
C PRO A 254 -0.11 3.76 -6.18
N LYS A 255 0.99 4.25 -6.75
CA LYS A 255 1.00 5.10 -7.95
C LYS A 255 1.28 4.24 -9.18
N LYS A 256 0.39 4.26 -10.15
CA LYS A 256 0.58 3.62 -11.47
C LYS A 256 1.39 4.57 -12.36
N LEU A 257 2.60 4.15 -12.69
CA LEU A 257 3.53 4.87 -13.56
C LEU A 257 3.60 4.18 -14.92
N ILE A 258 3.76 4.98 -15.97
CA ILE A 258 3.85 4.49 -17.36
C ILE A 258 5.12 5.05 -17.98
N PHE A 259 5.97 4.15 -18.48
CA PHE A 259 7.22 4.43 -19.17
C PHE A 259 7.07 4.03 -20.64
N TYR A 260 7.73 4.77 -21.52
CA TYR A 260 7.81 4.45 -22.94
C TYR A 260 9.21 4.00 -23.28
N GLY A 261 9.31 2.83 -23.90
CA GLY A 261 10.58 2.25 -24.33
C GLY A 261 11.07 2.82 -25.66
N SER A 262 12.37 2.71 -25.90
CA SER A 262 12.99 2.98 -27.20
C SER A 262 12.47 2.08 -28.33
N ASP A 263 11.80 0.98 -28.00
CA ASP A 263 11.12 0.07 -28.92
C ASP A 263 9.68 0.50 -29.27
N GLY A 264 9.23 1.63 -28.74
CA GLY A 264 7.88 2.15 -28.92
C GLY A 264 6.81 1.45 -28.08
N LYS A 265 7.20 0.51 -27.19
CA LYS A 265 6.25 -0.16 -26.30
C LYS A 265 6.06 0.59 -25.00
N THR A 266 4.90 0.36 -24.40
CA THR A 266 4.51 0.93 -23.13
C THR A 266 4.83 -0.06 -22.00
N TYR A 267 5.51 0.40 -20.97
CA TYR A 267 5.89 -0.36 -19.80
C TYR A 267 5.24 0.25 -18.57
N THR A 268 4.32 -0.48 -17.96
CA THR A 268 3.56 0.01 -16.81
C THR A 268 4.14 -0.57 -15.53
N TYR A 269 4.30 0.26 -14.51
CA TYR A 269 4.76 -0.14 -13.18
C TYR A 269 3.79 0.35 -12.11
N LEU A 270 3.60 -0.49 -11.10
CA LEU A 270 2.97 -0.12 -9.85
C LEU A 270 4.07 0.30 -8.87
N PHE A 271 4.05 1.56 -8.49
CA PHE A 271 4.96 2.11 -7.52
C PHE A 271 4.35 2.05 -6.12
N LYS A 272 4.99 1.30 -5.23
CA LYS A 272 4.55 1.11 -3.85
C LYS A 272 5.52 1.78 -2.88
N GLY A 273 4.95 2.52 -1.93
CA GLY A 273 5.67 3.16 -0.83
C GLY A 273 5.20 2.62 0.52
N LEU A 274 6.07 2.73 1.53
CA LEU A 274 5.85 2.22 2.88
C LEU A 274 5.66 0.69 2.95
N GLU A 275 6.14 -0.04 1.94
CA GLU A 275 6.10 -1.50 1.86
C GLU A 275 7.53 -2.01 1.55
N ASP A 276 7.95 -3.06 2.26
CA ASP A 276 9.21 -3.76 1.94
C ASP A 276 8.95 -4.80 0.83
N LEU A 277 9.60 -4.60 -0.32
CA LEU A 277 9.44 -5.45 -1.51
C LEU A 277 10.59 -6.44 -1.71
N HIS A 278 11.56 -6.51 -0.79
CA HIS A 278 12.68 -7.44 -0.94
C HIS A 278 12.21 -8.90 -0.90
N LEU A 279 11.22 -9.23 -0.07
CA LEU A 279 10.67 -10.59 -0.03
C LEU A 279 10.02 -10.95 -1.37
N ASP A 280 9.19 -10.08 -1.93
CA ASP A 280 8.58 -10.25 -3.25
C ASP A 280 9.64 -10.44 -4.35
N GLU A 281 10.72 -9.66 -4.33
CA GLU A 281 11.85 -9.79 -5.25
C GLU A 281 12.50 -11.18 -5.17
N ARG A 282 12.72 -11.71 -3.96
CA ARG A 282 13.24 -13.08 -3.77
C ARG A 282 12.29 -14.15 -4.27
N ILE A 283 10.98 -13.99 -4.08
CA ILE A 283 9.99 -14.92 -4.63
C ILE A 283 10.05 -14.93 -6.16
N MET A 284 10.13 -13.77 -6.81
CA MET A 284 10.24 -13.70 -8.28
C MET A 284 11.55 -14.32 -8.81
N GLN A 285 12.65 -14.18 -8.06
CA GLN A 285 13.92 -14.87 -8.36
C GLN A 285 13.77 -16.39 -8.24
N PHE A 286 13.11 -16.88 -7.19
CA PHE A 286 12.82 -18.30 -7.03
C PHE A 286 12.02 -18.85 -8.21
N LEU A 287 10.98 -18.14 -8.66
CA LEU A 287 10.19 -18.53 -9.84
C LEU A 287 11.03 -18.57 -11.12
N THR A 288 11.99 -17.64 -11.26
CA THR A 288 12.93 -17.63 -12.40
C THR A 288 13.83 -18.88 -12.41
N ILE A 289 14.30 -19.30 -11.23
CA ILE A 289 15.09 -20.53 -11.08
C ILE A 289 14.22 -21.76 -11.39
N ALA A 290 13.01 -21.82 -10.85
CA ALA A 290 12.07 -22.91 -11.11
C ALA A 290 11.76 -23.05 -12.62
N ASN A 291 11.55 -21.92 -13.32
CA ASN A 291 11.37 -21.91 -14.76
C ASN A 291 12.60 -22.41 -15.52
N SER A 292 13.80 -22.06 -15.05
CA SER A 292 15.05 -22.53 -15.66
C SER A 292 15.22 -24.04 -15.55
N MET A 293 14.76 -24.64 -14.44
CA MET A 293 14.73 -26.10 -14.25
C MET A 293 13.67 -26.76 -15.14
N MET A 294 12.48 -26.19 -15.23
CA MET A 294 11.39 -26.72 -16.07
C MET A 294 11.69 -26.63 -17.58
N ALA A 295 12.42 -25.60 -18.01
CA ALA A 295 12.81 -25.43 -19.40
C ALA A 295 13.69 -26.58 -19.93
N GLN A 296 14.37 -27.33 -19.06
CA GLN A 296 15.21 -28.47 -19.47
C GLN A 296 14.39 -29.70 -19.89
N THR A 297 13.16 -29.85 -19.39
CA THR A 297 12.34 -31.05 -19.63
C THR A 297 11.33 -30.86 -20.75
N ASN A 298 10.68 -29.69 -20.84
CA ASN A 298 9.89 -29.21 -21.98
C ASN A 298 9.40 -27.78 -21.67
N ASN A 299 9.37 -26.89 -22.67
CA ASN A 299 8.86 -25.50 -22.54
C ASN A 299 7.33 -25.40 -22.29
N LEU A 300 6.67 -26.49 -21.87
CA LEU A 300 5.24 -26.56 -21.57
C LEU A 300 4.92 -26.07 -20.16
N TYR A 301 5.85 -26.23 -19.22
CA TYR A 301 5.65 -25.84 -17.83
C TYR A 301 6.35 -24.52 -17.55
N ARG A 302 5.58 -23.53 -17.10
CA ARG A 302 6.10 -22.20 -16.77
C ARG A 302 5.27 -21.58 -15.66
N ALA A 303 5.96 -21.07 -14.65
CA ALA A 303 5.40 -20.16 -13.66
C ALA A 303 5.50 -18.73 -14.20
N ARG A 304 4.35 -18.06 -14.40
CA ARG A 304 4.35 -16.64 -14.75
C ARG A 304 4.91 -15.85 -13.56
N HIS A 305 5.84 -14.95 -13.83
CA HIS A 305 6.44 -14.07 -12.84
C HIS A 305 6.60 -12.68 -13.44
N TYR A 306 6.67 -11.68 -12.56
CA TYR A 306 6.84 -10.28 -12.92
C TYR A 306 8.09 -9.73 -12.24
N SER A 307 8.58 -8.60 -12.73
CA SER A 307 9.76 -7.96 -12.17
C SER A 307 9.39 -7.11 -10.95
N VAL A 308 10.17 -7.23 -9.88
CA VAL A 308 10.06 -6.40 -8.67
C VAL A 308 11.42 -5.74 -8.47
N ILE A 309 11.43 -4.40 -8.33
CA ILE A 309 12.64 -3.61 -8.17
C ILE A 309 12.52 -2.81 -6.87
N PRO A 310 13.12 -3.29 -5.76
CA PRO A 310 13.27 -2.50 -4.54
C PRO A 310 14.12 -1.25 -4.81
N LEU A 311 13.62 -0.09 -4.39
CA LEU A 311 14.32 1.21 -4.51
C LEU A 311 14.84 1.73 -3.15
N GLY A 312 14.65 0.92 -2.10
CA GLY A 312 15.01 1.22 -0.72
C GLY A 312 14.34 0.23 0.23
N PRO A 313 14.49 0.41 1.55
CA PRO A 313 13.95 -0.51 2.54
C PRO A 313 12.41 -0.57 2.59
N ARG A 314 11.72 0.47 2.08
CA ARG A 314 10.25 0.60 2.16
C ARG A 314 9.62 1.15 0.89
N SER A 315 10.25 0.94 -0.26
CA SER A 315 9.71 1.43 -1.52
C SER A 315 10.23 0.62 -2.69
N GLY A 316 9.43 0.46 -3.73
CA GLY A 316 9.92 -0.08 -4.99
C GLY A 316 8.85 -0.20 -6.06
N LEU A 317 9.26 -0.69 -7.21
CA LEU A 317 8.45 -0.84 -8.41
C LEU A 317 8.07 -2.29 -8.61
N ILE A 318 6.83 -2.53 -8.99
CA ILE A 318 6.32 -3.84 -9.41
C ILE A 318 5.86 -3.69 -10.85
N SER A 319 6.32 -4.56 -11.74
CA SER A 319 5.85 -4.57 -13.13
C SER A 319 4.36 -4.87 -13.17
N TRP A 320 3.62 -4.09 -13.95
CA TRP A 320 2.23 -4.37 -14.21
C TRP A 320 2.10 -5.49 -15.23
N VAL A 321 1.12 -6.38 -15.02
CA VAL A 321 0.84 -7.49 -15.94
C VAL A 321 -0.43 -7.17 -16.72
N ASP A 322 -0.24 -6.72 -17.96
CA ASP A 322 -1.35 -6.43 -18.88
C ASP A 322 -2.03 -7.71 -19.41
N GLY A 323 -3.26 -7.57 -19.90
CA GLY A 323 -4.01 -8.68 -20.51
C GLY A 323 -4.60 -9.70 -19.52
N THR A 324 -4.45 -9.46 -18.21
CA THR A 324 -4.98 -10.37 -17.19
C THR A 324 -6.29 -9.84 -16.58
N THR A 325 -7.17 -10.77 -16.20
CA THR A 325 -8.45 -10.48 -15.55
C THR A 325 -8.49 -11.17 -14.18
N PRO A 326 -8.75 -10.44 -13.08
CA PRO A 326 -8.99 -11.07 -11.78
C PRO A 326 -10.22 -11.99 -11.83
N ILE A 327 -10.12 -13.19 -11.27
CA ILE A 327 -11.25 -14.15 -11.24
C ILE A 327 -12.46 -13.53 -10.53
N PHE A 328 -12.23 -12.69 -9.50
CA PHE A 328 -13.31 -11.98 -8.82
C PHE A 328 -14.12 -11.08 -9.76
N ALA A 329 -13.50 -10.51 -10.79
CA ALA A 329 -14.19 -9.67 -11.75
C ALA A 329 -15.23 -10.47 -12.55
N LEU A 330 -14.97 -11.75 -12.84
CA LEU A 330 -15.91 -12.64 -13.53
C LEU A 330 -17.15 -12.90 -12.64
N TYR A 331 -16.92 -13.22 -11.38
CA TYR A 331 -17.99 -13.41 -10.40
C TYR A 331 -18.83 -12.14 -10.22
N LYS A 332 -18.18 -10.98 -10.05
CA LYS A 332 -18.85 -9.68 -9.91
C LYS A 332 -19.70 -9.32 -11.14
N ARG A 333 -19.19 -9.53 -12.35
CA ARG A 333 -19.94 -9.33 -13.60
C ARG A 333 -21.16 -10.25 -13.68
N TRP A 334 -21.04 -11.50 -13.25
CA TRP A 334 -22.18 -12.42 -13.16
C TRP A 334 -23.24 -11.92 -12.18
N GLN A 335 -22.86 -11.52 -10.96
CA GLN A 335 -23.81 -10.99 -9.98
C GLN A 335 -24.55 -9.76 -10.50
N GLN A 336 -23.85 -8.86 -11.19
CA GLN A 336 -24.46 -7.68 -11.82
C GLN A 336 -25.50 -8.09 -12.87
N ARG A 337 -25.19 -9.08 -13.72
CA ARG A 337 -26.14 -9.60 -14.73
C ARG A 337 -27.38 -10.20 -14.08
N GLU A 338 -27.23 -11.01 -13.04
CA GLU A 338 -28.36 -11.63 -12.35
C GLU A 338 -29.22 -10.58 -11.64
N ALA A 339 -28.61 -9.58 -11.01
CA ALA A 339 -29.34 -8.51 -10.35
C ALA A 339 -30.14 -7.65 -11.34
N VAL A 340 -29.59 -7.39 -12.54
CA VAL A 340 -30.32 -6.73 -13.63
C VAL A 340 -31.48 -7.59 -14.14
N LYS A 341 -31.30 -8.91 -14.30
CA LYS A 341 -32.38 -9.83 -14.70
C LYS A 341 -33.50 -9.88 -13.66
N ALA A 342 -33.15 -9.89 -12.37
CA ALA A 342 -34.12 -9.86 -11.28
C ALA A 342 -34.91 -8.54 -11.29
N ALA A 343 -34.23 -7.40 -11.44
CA ALA A 343 -34.87 -6.10 -11.55
C ALA A 343 -35.82 -6.00 -12.75
N ALA A 344 -35.43 -6.54 -13.91
CA ALA A 344 -36.25 -6.57 -15.12
C ALA A 344 -37.54 -7.39 -14.95
N LYS A 345 -37.52 -8.47 -14.15
CA LYS A 345 -38.71 -9.29 -13.88
C LYS A 345 -39.72 -8.61 -12.94
N CYS A 346 -39.26 -7.66 -12.11
CA CYS A 346 -40.10 -7.03 -11.08
C CYS A 346 -40.81 -5.73 -11.53
N ASN A 347 -40.79 -5.36 -12.82
CA ASN A 347 -41.47 -4.17 -13.39
C ASN A 347 -41.22 -2.84 -12.62
N SER A 348 -40.12 -2.72 -11.87
CA SER A 348 -39.68 -1.45 -11.30
C SER A 348 -38.90 -0.67 -12.36
N GLY A 349 -39.62 0.14 -13.14
CA GLY A 349 -39.10 1.00 -14.21
C GLY A 349 -38.18 2.16 -13.77
N ASN A 350 -37.49 2.04 -12.64
CA ASN A 350 -36.44 2.98 -12.28
C ASN A 350 -35.09 2.35 -12.60
N GLY A 351 -34.41 2.90 -13.61
CA GLY A 351 -32.99 2.64 -13.92
C GLY A 351 -32.05 3.16 -12.83
N GLY A 352 -32.33 2.85 -11.56
CA GLY A 352 -31.41 3.05 -10.45
C GLY A 352 -30.28 2.04 -10.56
N ASN A 353 -29.05 2.47 -10.24
CA ASN A 353 -27.89 1.60 -10.18
C ASN A 353 -28.19 0.38 -9.31
N VAL A 354 -28.27 -0.80 -9.92
CA VAL A 354 -28.48 -2.06 -9.19
C VAL A 354 -27.24 -2.34 -8.34
N THR A 355 -27.36 -2.13 -7.03
CA THR A 355 -26.28 -2.35 -6.08
C THR A 355 -26.16 -3.84 -5.76
N VAL A 356 -25.05 -4.45 -6.18
CA VAL A 356 -24.71 -5.82 -5.83
C VAL A 356 -24.19 -5.87 -4.40
N LEU A 357 -24.68 -6.84 -3.62
CA LEU A 357 -24.26 -7.10 -2.25
C LEU A 357 -22.77 -7.49 -2.18
N ARG A 358 -22.10 -7.09 -1.12
CA ARG A 358 -20.70 -7.49 -0.86
C ARG A 358 -20.64 -8.96 -0.45
N PRO A 359 -19.53 -9.67 -0.69
CA PRO A 359 -19.36 -11.05 -0.24
C PRO A 359 -19.63 -11.25 1.26
N SER A 360 -19.20 -10.29 2.09
CA SER A 360 -19.46 -10.30 3.54
C SER A 360 -20.96 -10.26 3.84
N GLU A 361 -21.70 -9.39 3.16
CA GLU A 361 -23.15 -9.24 3.35
C GLU A 361 -23.89 -10.52 2.93
N LEU A 362 -23.53 -11.09 1.77
CA LEU A 362 -24.10 -12.37 1.29
C LEU A 362 -23.89 -13.51 2.29
N PHE A 363 -22.68 -13.60 2.84
CA PHE A 363 -22.34 -14.62 3.84
C PHE A 363 -23.13 -14.42 5.15
N TYR A 364 -23.11 -13.21 5.73
CA TYR A 364 -23.80 -12.95 6.99
C TYR A 364 -25.33 -13.02 6.89
N ASN A 365 -25.91 -12.67 5.73
CA ASN A 365 -27.35 -12.81 5.49
C ASN A 365 -27.83 -14.27 5.56
N LYS A 366 -26.98 -15.22 5.16
CA LYS A 366 -27.25 -16.67 5.25
C LYS A 366 -26.88 -17.24 6.62
N LEU A 367 -25.78 -16.76 7.20
CA LEU A 367 -25.25 -17.27 8.47
C LEU A 367 -26.11 -16.87 9.66
N ASN A 368 -26.52 -15.60 9.76
CA ASN A 368 -27.18 -15.07 10.95
C ASN A 368 -28.49 -15.79 11.32
N PRO A 369 -29.40 -16.12 10.37
CA PRO A 369 -30.60 -16.89 10.68
C PRO A 369 -30.29 -18.30 11.21
N LEU A 370 -29.30 -18.98 10.63
CA LEU A 370 -28.91 -20.33 11.04
C LEU A 370 -28.21 -20.35 12.41
N LEU A 371 -27.44 -19.31 12.74
CA LEU A 371 -26.85 -19.17 14.08
C LEU A 371 -27.93 -18.93 15.16
N GLN A 372 -28.98 -18.19 14.83
CA GLN A 372 -30.12 -17.97 15.73
C GLN A 372 -30.90 -19.27 15.96
N GLU A 373 -31.13 -20.06 14.91
CA GLU A 373 -31.79 -21.37 15.00
C GLU A 373 -31.00 -22.36 15.88
N HIS A 374 -29.67 -22.28 15.86
CA HIS A 374 -28.78 -23.09 16.69
C HIS A 374 -28.45 -22.48 18.07
N TRP A 375 -29.16 -21.44 18.51
CA TRP A 375 -29.04 -20.82 19.84
C TRP A 375 -27.62 -20.36 20.21
N VAL A 376 -26.84 -19.88 19.23
CA VAL A 376 -25.50 -19.35 19.48
C VAL A 376 -25.62 -18.00 20.18
N LYS A 377 -25.13 -17.91 21.43
CA LYS A 377 -25.27 -16.71 22.28
C LYS A 377 -24.41 -15.54 21.82
N ASN A 378 -23.21 -15.80 21.29
CA ASN A 378 -22.29 -14.79 20.81
C ASN A 378 -22.06 -14.93 19.30
N MET A 379 -22.83 -14.15 18.52
CA MET A 379 -22.76 -14.20 17.05
C MET A 379 -21.43 -13.67 16.49
N ASP A 380 -20.71 -12.84 17.26
CA ASP A 380 -19.46 -12.23 16.84
C ASP A 380 -18.25 -13.14 17.07
N ASN A 381 -18.35 -14.10 18.00
CA ASN A 381 -17.26 -15.04 18.28
C ASN A 381 -17.22 -16.19 17.28
N ARG A 382 -16.38 -16.05 16.24
CA ARG A 382 -16.20 -17.07 15.18
C ARG A 382 -15.80 -18.45 15.69
N LYS A 383 -15.13 -18.54 16.85
CA LYS A 383 -14.71 -19.83 17.43
C LYS A 383 -15.89 -20.66 17.94
N GLU A 384 -17.02 -20.02 18.22
CA GLU A 384 -18.25 -20.66 18.70
C GLU A 384 -19.18 -21.10 17.57
N TRP A 385 -18.84 -20.81 16.30
CA TRP A 385 -19.70 -21.12 15.17
C TRP A 385 -19.74 -22.63 14.87
N PRO A 386 -20.93 -23.26 14.84
CA PRO A 386 -21.04 -24.69 14.57
C PRO A 386 -20.59 -25.04 13.14
N LEU A 387 -19.68 -26.03 13.03
CA LEU A 387 -19.21 -26.52 11.73
C LEU A 387 -20.35 -26.98 10.78
N PRO A 388 -21.43 -27.65 11.24
CA PRO A 388 -22.54 -28.02 10.37
C PRO A 388 -23.23 -26.81 9.72
N VAL A 389 -23.41 -25.72 10.47
CA VAL A 389 -23.99 -24.46 9.97
C VAL A 389 -23.11 -23.86 8.89
N LEU A 390 -21.79 -23.81 9.11
CA LEU A 390 -20.84 -23.29 8.10
C LEU A 390 -20.86 -24.11 6.81
N LYS A 391 -20.95 -25.44 6.93
CA LYS A 391 -21.08 -26.35 5.77
C LYS A 391 -22.39 -26.13 5.02
N GLN A 392 -23.49 -25.89 5.74
CA GLN A 392 -24.78 -25.58 5.14
C GLN A 392 -24.73 -24.26 4.37
N VAL A 393 -24.24 -23.18 4.98
CA VAL A 393 -24.10 -21.87 4.33
C VAL A 393 -23.26 -21.98 3.04
N LEU A 394 -22.13 -22.70 3.11
CA LEU A 394 -21.29 -22.94 1.94
C LEU A 394 -22.06 -23.68 0.83
N SER A 395 -22.79 -24.74 1.19
CA SER A 395 -23.55 -25.55 0.25
C SER A 395 -24.65 -24.74 -0.45
N GLU A 396 -25.37 -23.89 0.29
CA GLU A 396 -26.38 -23.00 -0.27
C GLU A 396 -25.77 -21.99 -1.25
N LEU A 397 -24.68 -21.32 -0.87
CA LEU A 397 -24.00 -20.34 -1.73
C LEU A 397 -23.41 -20.99 -2.99
N MET A 398 -22.93 -22.24 -2.90
CA MET A 398 -22.45 -23.02 -4.04
C MET A 398 -23.56 -23.44 -4.99
N GLN A 399 -24.79 -23.63 -4.51
CA GLN A 399 -25.94 -23.96 -5.34
C GLN A 399 -26.47 -22.73 -6.09
N GLU A 400 -26.37 -21.54 -5.47
CA GLU A 400 -26.76 -20.27 -6.09
C GLU A 400 -25.78 -19.83 -7.20
N THR A 401 -24.52 -20.25 -7.12
CA THR A 401 -23.47 -19.82 -8.06
C THR A 401 -23.22 -20.86 -9.16
N PRO A 402 -23.24 -20.48 -10.46
CA PRO A 402 -22.95 -21.42 -11.54
C PRO A 402 -21.49 -21.90 -11.53
N LYS A 403 -21.31 -23.20 -11.77
CA LYS A 403 -19.99 -23.88 -11.71
C LYS A 403 -19.11 -23.64 -12.93
N ASN A 404 -19.67 -23.14 -14.03
CA ASN A 404 -19.02 -23.02 -15.34
C ASN A 404 -18.64 -21.58 -15.72
N LEU A 405 -18.60 -20.64 -14.76
CA LEU A 405 -18.28 -19.24 -15.02
C LEU A 405 -16.97 -19.08 -15.79
N LEU A 406 -15.87 -19.62 -15.26
CA LEU A 406 -14.56 -19.51 -15.89
C LEU A 406 -14.49 -20.28 -17.22
N ALA A 407 -15.00 -21.52 -17.24
CA ALA A 407 -14.96 -22.37 -18.43
C ALA A 407 -15.69 -21.73 -19.62
N ASN A 408 -16.85 -21.10 -19.38
CA ASN A 408 -17.59 -20.39 -20.41
C ASN A 408 -16.86 -19.14 -20.90
N GLU A 409 -16.20 -18.39 -20.00
CA GLU A 409 -15.43 -17.21 -20.39
C GLU A 409 -14.23 -17.59 -21.26
N LEU A 410 -13.52 -18.68 -20.94
CA LEU A 410 -12.43 -19.21 -21.78
C LEU A 410 -12.94 -19.64 -23.16
N TRP A 411 -14.10 -20.31 -23.22
CA TRP A 411 -14.75 -20.67 -24.48
C TRP A 411 -15.10 -19.43 -25.32
N CYS A 412 -15.73 -18.42 -24.71
CA CYS A 412 -16.15 -17.21 -25.42
C CYS A 412 -14.97 -16.36 -25.93
N HIS A 413 -13.78 -16.46 -25.33
CA HIS A 413 -12.58 -15.79 -25.80
C HIS A 413 -11.82 -16.58 -26.88
N SER A 414 -12.20 -17.84 -27.11
CA SER A 414 -11.58 -18.68 -28.14
C SER A 414 -12.23 -18.44 -29.50
N ILE A 415 -11.42 -18.32 -30.55
CA ILE A 415 -11.92 -18.13 -31.92
C ILE A 415 -12.47 -19.45 -32.48
N ASN A 416 -11.89 -20.59 -32.08
CA ASN A 416 -12.31 -21.92 -32.52
C ASN A 416 -12.02 -23.00 -31.45
N ALA A 417 -12.51 -24.22 -31.70
CA ALA A 417 -12.39 -25.34 -30.77
C ALA A 417 -10.93 -25.78 -30.51
N GLY A 418 -10.03 -25.62 -31.49
CA GLY A 418 -8.62 -25.96 -31.33
C GLY A 418 -7.89 -25.00 -30.39
N GLU A 419 -8.16 -23.70 -30.54
CA GLU A 419 -7.64 -22.68 -29.63
C GLU A 419 -8.20 -22.86 -28.21
N TRP A 420 -9.50 -23.13 -28.08
CA TRP A 420 -10.12 -23.43 -26.80
C TRP A 420 -9.44 -24.60 -26.09
N TRP A 421 -9.20 -25.69 -26.81
CA TRP A 421 -8.50 -26.85 -26.27
C TRP A 421 -7.10 -26.50 -25.77
N GLN A 422 -6.37 -25.67 -26.51
CA GLN A 422 -5.04 -25.20 -26.12
C GLN A 422 -5.08 -24.31 -24.87
N ILE A 423 -6.04 -23.38 -24.79
CA ILE A 423 -6.25 -22.50 -23.63
C ILE A 423 -6.55 -23.32 -22.37
N VAL A 424 -7.47 -24.29 -22.45
CA VAL A 424 -7.82 -25.17 -21.33
C VAL A 424 -6.63 -26.01 -20.88
N ARG A 425 -5.82 -26.49 -21.83
CA ARG A 425 -4.59 -27.22 -21.54
C ARG A 425 -3.56 -26.35 -20.82
N ASN A 426 -3.32 -25.13 -21.32
CA ASN A 426 -2.42 -24.16 -20.71
C ASN A 426 -2.86 -23.79 -19.29
N TYR A 427 -4.16 -23.54 -19.09
CA TYR A 427 -4.73 -23.27 -17.77
C TYR A 427 -4.44 -24.42 -16.80
N SER A 428 -4.67 -25.66 -17.24
CA SER A 428 -4.43 -26.84 -16.43
C SER A 428 -2.96 -26.96 -16.00
N TYR A 429 -2.02 -26.67 -16.92
CA TYR A 429 -0.59 -26.68 -16.61
C TYR A 429 -0.17 -25.53 -15.70
N SER A 430 -0.63 -24.30 -15.98
CA SER A 430 -0.31 -23.11 -15.20
C SER A 430 -0.78 -23.26 -13.74
N VAL A 431 -2.02 -23.73 -13.55
CA VAL A 431 -2.56 -24.01 -12.20
C VAL A 431 -1.74 -25.09 -11.51
N ALA A 432 -1.43 -26.21 -12.17
CA ALA A 432 -0.64 -27.28 -11.55
C ALA A 432 0.74 -26.80 -11.08
N VAL A 433 1.44 -26.04 -11.92
CA VAL A 433 2.76 -25.45 -11.59
C VAL A 433 2.64 -24.50 -10.41
N MET A 434 1.72 -23.54 -10.48
CA MET A 434 1.55 -22.55 -9.40
C MET A 434 1.01 -23.15 -8.10
N SER A 435 0.23 -24.22 -8.15
CA SER A 435 -0.22 -24.95 -6.96
C SER A 435 0.92 -25.68 -6.25
N ILE A 436 1.79 -26.37 -7.00
CA ILE A 436 2.94 -27.08 -6.42
C ILE A 436 3.94 -26.07 -5.84
N ILE A 437 4.29 -25.04 -6.60
CA ILE A 437 5.17 -23.97 -6.13
C ILE A 437 4.58 -23.28 -4.91
N GLY A 438 3.27 -23.00 -4.93
CA GLY A 438 2.58 -22.39 -3.81
C GLY A 438 2.61 -23.24 -2.54
N TYR A 439 2.47 -24.56 -2.68
CA TYR A 439 2.62 -25.50 -1.57
C TYR A 439 4.04 -25.50 -0.99
N ILE A 440 5.08 -25.52 -1.85
CA ILE A 440 6.49 -25.55 -1.43
C ILE A 440 6.89 -24.28 -0.68
N ILE A 441 6.48 -23.11 -1.20
CA ILE A 441 6.84 -21.81 -0.61
C ILE A 441 5.97 -21.49 0.62
N GLY A 442 4.78 -22.09 0.74
CA GLY A 442 3.78 -21.70 1.75
C GLY A 442 3.04 -20.41 1.37
N LEU A 443 2.79 -20.22 0.08
CA LEU A 443 2.14 -19.03 -0.46
C LEU A 443 0.67 -18.89 0.03
N GLY A 444 0.39 -17.83 0.78
CA GLY A 444 -0.94 -17.48 1.30
C GLY A 444 -1.74 -16.52 0.41
N ASP A 445 -2.85 -15.98 0.94
CA ASP A 445 -3.67 -14.90 0.35
C ASP A 445 -4.21 -15.17 -1.07
N ARG A 446 -4.72 -16.39 -1.30
CA ARG A 446 -5.26 -16.88 -2.59
C ARG A 446 -6.67 -16.35 -2.91
N HIS A 447 -7.02 -15.15 -2.47
CA HIS A 447 -8.34 -14.58 -2.73
C HIS A 447 -8.52 -14.24 -4.22
N LEU A 448 -9.76 -14.20 -4.72
CA LEU A 448 -10.05 -14.07 -6.15
C LEU A 448 -9.60 -12.73 -6.81
N ASN A 449 -9.17 -11.73 -6.02
CA ASN A 449 -8.53 -10.51 -6.55
C ASN A 449 -7.02 -10.68 -6.84
N ASN A 450 -6.37 -11.66 -6.20
CA ASN A 450 -4.94 -11.97 -6.39
C ASN A 450 -4.74 -13.12 -7.39
N MET A 451 -5.81 -13.86 -7.70
CA MET A 451 -5.83 -14.87 -8.74
C MET A 451 -6.24 -14.21 -10.05
N LEU A 452 -5.26 -13.98 -10.92
CA LEU A 452 -5.44 -13.40 -12.24
C LEU A 452 -5.45 -14.52 -13.28
N VAL A 453 -6.16 -14.33 -14.38
CA VAL A 453 -6.14 -15.24 -15.52
C VAL A 453 -6.05 -14.44 -16.81
N ASP A 454 -5.19 -14.88 -17.72
CA ASP A 454 -5.17 -14.39 -19.09
C ASP A 454 -6.15 -15.20 -19.93
N LEU A 455 -7.26 -14.57 -20.32
CA LEU A 455 -8.34 -15.24 -21.03
C LEU A 455 -7.96 -15.63 -22.47
N ASN A 456 -6.87 -15.06 -23.01
CA ASN A 456 -6.41 -15.35 -24.36
C ASN A 456 -5.45 -16.54 -24.37
N THR A 457 -4.68 -16.76 -23.30
CA THR A 457 -3.69 -17.86 -23.25
C THR A 457 -4.07 -18.99 -22.29
N GLY A 458 -4.93 -18.72 -21.32
CA GLY A 458 -5.27 -19.62 -20.22
C GLY A 458 -4.29 -19.59 -19.05
N GLU A 459 -3.18 -18.85 -19.14
CA GLU A 459 -2.18 -18.80 -18.06
C GLU A 459 -2.71 -18.06 -16.81
N VAL A 460 -2.28 -18.52 -15.63
CA VAL A 460 -2.67 -18.03 -14.29
C VAL A 460 -1.48 -17.35 -13.62
#